data_AF-A0A4V3WEE6-F1
#
_entry.id   AF-A0A4V3WEE6-F1
#
_cell.length_a   1.000
_cell.length_b   1.000
_cell.length_c   1.000
_cell.angle_alpha   90.00
_cell.angle_beta   90.00
_cell.angle_gamma   90.00
#
_symmetry.space_group_name_H-M   'P 1'
#
loop_
_entity.id
_entity.type
_entity.pdbx_description
1 polymer ?
#
loop_
_entity_poly.entity_id
_entity_poly.type
_entity_poly.pdbx_seq_one_letter_code
_entity_poly.pdbx_strand_id
1 'polypeptide(L)' 'MKDKYVIFTVLSIFFSFIFGAIAYQQFYAEKMDEVYLNIAYCTLFLSIAIYLWHMKDEKRKDNS' A
#
# COMPACT_ATOMS: atom_id res chain seq x y z
N MET A 1 5.57 20.20 -2.33
CA MET A 1 5.59 18.85 -2.97
C MET A 1 6.07 17.74 -2.04
N LYS A 2 6.96 18.02 -1.07
CA LYS A 2 7.48 17.06 -0.08
C LYS A 2 6.39 16.30 0.69
N ASP A 3 5.34 17.01 1.10
CA ASP A 3 4.27 16.43 1.94
C ASP A 3 3.27 15.59 1.15
N LYS A 4 3.07 15.89 -0.14
CA LYS A 4 2.14 15.14 -1.00
C LYS A 4 2.55 13.67 -1.10
N TYR A 5 3.84 13.39 -1.32
CA TYR A 5 4.36 12.02 -1.35
C TYR A 5 4.14 11.31 -0.03
N VAL A 6 4.40 11.98 1.10
CA VAL A 6 4.19 11.40 2.43
C VAL A 6 2.70 11.07 2.65
N ILE A 7 1.79 11.99 2.31
CA ILE A 7 0.35 11.77 2.43
C ILE A 7 -0.08 10.58 1.58
N PHE A 8 0.32 10.51 0.30
CA PHE A 8 -0.03 9.39 -0.58
C PHE A 8 0.58 8.07 -0.13
N THR A 9 1.80 8.07 0.41
CA THR A 9 2.40 6.87 1.00
C THR A 9 1.60 6.39 2.21
N VAL A 10 1.24 7.29 3.14
CA VAL A 10 0.44 6.94 4.32
C VAL A 10 -0.94 6.39 3.92
N LEU A 11 -1.60 7.03 2.95
CA LEU A 11 -2.88 6.54 2.41
C LEU A 11 -2.73 5.16 1.78
N SER A 12 -1.66 4.93 1.02
CA SER A 12 -1.39 3.62 0.39
C SER A 12 -1.13 2.54 1.44
N ILE A 13 -0.35 2.84 2.48
CA ILE A 13 -0.14 1.92 3.61
C ILE A 13 -1.47 1.59 4.30
N PHE A 14 -2.29 2.62 4.56
CA PHE A 14 -3.61 2.45 5.17
C PHE A 14 -4.51 1.54 4.34
N PHE A 15 -4.58 1.74 3.02
CA PHE A 15 -5.32 0.84 2.14
C PHE A 15 -4.75 -0.58 2.14
N SER A 16 -3.43 -0.76 2.19
CA SER A 16 -2.84 -2.11 2.28
C SER A 16 -3.32 -2.84 3.54
N PHE A 17 -3.40 -2.15 4.68
CA PHE A 17 -3.90 -2.74 5.91
C PHE A 17 -5.39 -3.08 5.83
N ILE A 18 -6.21 -2.23 5.21
CA ILE A 18 -7.63 -2.52 4.99
C ILE A 18 -7.78 -3.81 4.17
N PHE A 19 -7.12 -3.90 3.03
CA PHE A 19 -7.22 -5.08 2.16
C PHE A 19 -6.63 -6.32 2.82
N GLY A 20 -5.54 -6.20 3.59
CA GLY A 20 -5.00 -7.30 4.39
C GLY A 20 -5.97 -7.79 5.47
N ALA A 21 -6.66 -6.88 6.16
CA ALA A 21 -7.68 -7.23 7.14
C ALA A 21 -8.90 -7.91 6.50
N ILE A 22 -9.35 -7.42 5.34
CA ILE A 22 -10.42 -8.06 4.56
C ILE A 22 -9.98 -9.45 4.12
N ALA A 23 -8.75 -9.61 3.60
CA ALA A 23 -8.23 -10.93 3.22
C ALA A 23 -8.24 -11.91 4.40
N TYR A 24 -7.87 -11.47 5.60
CA TYR A 24 -7.94 -12.31 6.80
C TYR A 24 -9.38 -12.70 7.16
N GLN A 25 -10.33 -11.78 7.07
CA GLN A 25 -11.76 -12.09 7.30
C GLN A 25 -12.30 -13.10 6.27
N GLN A 26 -11.94 -12.95 4.99
CA GLN A 26 -12.36 -13.88 3.94
C GLN A 26 -11.69 -15.24 4.08
N PHE A 27 -10.45 -15.28 4.56
CA PHE A 27 -9.73 -16.53 4.85
C PHE A 27 -10.44 -17.32 5.94
N TYR A 28 -10.86 -16.67 7.02
CA TYR A 28 -11.68 -17.30 8.06
C TYR A 28 -13.05 -17.76 7.56
N ALA A 29 -13.59 -17.11 6.53
CA ALA A 29 -14.84 -17.49 5.88
C ALA A 29 -14.68 -18.52 4.74
N GLU A 30 -13.48 -19.10 4.56
CA GLU A 30 -13.15 -20.07 3.50
C GLU A 30 -13.39 -19.56 2.05
N LYS A 31 -13.38 -18.25 1.87
CA LYS A 31 -13.63 -17.55 0.60
C LYS A 31 -12.34 -17.23 -0.14
N MET A 32 -11.71 -18.27 -0.68
CA MET A 32 -10.33 -18.20 -1.16
C MET A 32 -10.13 -17.30 -2.40
N ASP A 33 -11.11 -17.21 -3.30
CA ASP A 33 -11.02 -16.29 -4.46
C ASP A 33 -10.94 -14.84 -3.98
N GLU A 34 -11.78 -14.47 -3.01
CA GLU A 34 -11.74 -13.15 -2.38
C GLU A 34 -10.45 -12.94 -1.58
N VAL A 35 -9.92 -13.97 -0.91
CA VAL A 35 -8.62 -13.88 -0.23
C VAL A 35 -7.52 -13.46 -1.21
N TYR A 36 -7.38 -14.18 -2.32
CA TYR A 36 -6.33 -13.88 -3.31
C TYR A 36 -6.50 -12.50 -3.92
N LEU A 37 -7.74 -12.10 -4.22
CA LEU A 37 -8.04 -10.77 -4.74
C LEU A 37 -7.63 -9.67 -3.75
N ASN A 38 -7.99 -9.81 -2.47
CA ASN A 38 -7.66 -8.81 -1.45
C ASN A 38 -6.17 -8.80 -1.11
N ILE A 39 -5.48 -9.95 -1.15
CA ILE A 39 -4.00 -10.01 -1.02
C ILE A 39 -3.33 -9.29 -2.20
N ALA A 40 -3.84 -9.43 -3.42
CA ALA A 40 -3.33 -8.73 -4.59
C ALA A 40 -3.48 -7.20 -4.43
N TYR A 41 -4.64 -6.72 -3.95
CA TYR A 41 -4.82 -5.30 -3.65
C TYR A 41 -3.91 -4.82 -2.52
N CYS A 42 -3.77 -5.60 -1.44
CA CYS A 42 -2.86 -5.31 -0.33
C CYS A 42 -1.43 -5.09 -0.83
N THR A 43 -0.90 -6.05 -1.60
CA THR A 43 0.45 -5.99 -2.17
C THR A 43 0.62 -4.85 -3.18
N LEU A 44 -0.40 -4.55 -3.99
CA LEU A 44 -0.41 -3.41 -4.90
C LEU A 44 -0.23 -2.08 -4.13
N PHE A 45 -1.04 -1.83 -3.11
CA PHE A 45 -0.97 -0.61 -2.33
C PHE A 45 0.35 -0.49 -1.54
N LEU A 46 0.88 -1.60 -1.03
CA LEU A 46 2.20 -1.60 -0.40
C LEU A 46 3.30 -1.26 -1.41
N SER A 47 3.22 -1.78 -2.64
CA SER A 47 4.17 -1.48 -3.71
C SER A 47 4.12 -0.01 -4.11
N ILE A 48 2.93 0.59 -4.19
CA ILE A 48 2.73 2.03 -4.42
C ILE A 48 3.37 2.83 -3.28
N ALA A 49 3.15 2.43 -2.02
CA ALA A 49 3.75 3.10 -0.87
C ALA A 49 5.29 3.14 -0.93
N ILE A 50 5.90 2.00 -1.24
CA ILE A 50 7.36 1.87 -1.41
C ILE A 50 7.86 2.73 -2.56
N TYR A 51 7.17 2.70 -3.71
CA TYR A 51 7.53 3.50 -4.87
C TYR A 51 7.47 5.01 -4.58
N LEU A 52 6.39 5.47 -3.94
CA LEU A 52 6.24 6.88 -3.57
C LEU A 52 7.29 7.33 -2.54
N TRP A 53 7.67 6.44 -1.63
CA TRP A 53 8.75 6.71 -0.68
C TRP A 53 10.10 6.83 -1.39
N HIS A 54 10.40 5.92 -2.33
CA HIS A 54 11.59 5.99 -3.17
C HIS A 54 11.68 7.32 -3.94
N MET A 55 10.59 7.71 -4.62
CA MET A 55 10.53 9.00 -5.34
C MET A 55 10.77 10.20 -4.43
N LYS A 56 10.26 10.16 -3.19
CA LYS A 56 10.49 11.23 -2.20
C LYS A 56 11.97 11.35 -1.86
N ASP A 57 12.65 10.22 -1.67
CA ASP A 57 14.08 10.19 -1.32
C ASP A 57 14.96 10.65 -2.49
N GLU A 58 14.65 10.25 -3.73
CA GLU A 58 15.34 10.76 -4.93
C GLU A 58 15.19 12.27 -5.07
N LYS A 59 13.97 12.81 -4.94
CA LYS A 59 13.74 14.26 -4.98
C LYS A 59 14.42 15.02 -3.85
N ARG A 60 14.72 14.37 -2.72
CA ARG A 60 15.46 15.01 -1.62
C ARG A 60 16.95 15.11 -1.93
N LYS A 61 17.53 14.11 -2.60
CA LYS A 61 18.93 14.10 -3.03
C LYS A 61 19.20 15.13 -4.13
N ASP A 62 18.27 15.30 -5.05
CA ASP A 62 18.38 16.22 -6.19
C ASP A 62 18.28 17.72 -5.80
N ASN A 63 17.79 18.02 -4.59
CA ASN A 63 17.66 19.37 -4.04
C ASN A 63 18.72 19.72 -2.98
N SER A 64 19.80 18.94 -2.88
CA SER A 64 20.93 19.13 -1.95
C SER A 64 22.23 19.29 -2.70
#